data_AF-A0A955P9C2-F1
#
_entry.id   AF-A0A955P9C2-F1
#
_cell.length_a   1.000
_cell.length_b   1.000
_cell.length_c   1.000
_cell.angle_alpha   90.00
_cell.angle_beta   90.00
_cell.angle_gamma   90.00
#
_symmetry.space_group_name_H-M   'P 1'
#
loop_
_entity.id
_entity.type
_entity.pdbx_description
1 polymer ?
#
loop_
_entity_poly.entity_id
_entity_poly.type
_entity_poly.pdbx_seq_one_letter_code
_entity_poly.pdbx_strand_id
1 'polypeptide(L)' 'MSALQQTVAKEVSYSGIGLHTGNTTQVTFKPAPPDHGYVFVRTDLPGQPRVAVDPDNVIIEDA' A
#
# COMPACT_ATOMS: atom_id res chain seq x y z
N MET A 1 -16.81 -23.38 4.33
CA MET A 1 -15.95 -22.68 5.31
C MET A 1 -15.43 -21.41 4.65
N SER A 2 -15.36 -20.28 5.35
CA SER A 2 -14.69 -19.09 4.79
C SER A 2 -13.17 -19.32 4.80
N ALA A 3 -12.47 -18.79 3.80
CA ALA A 3 -11.02 -18.79 3.80
C ALA A 3 -10.49 -17.97 4.99
N LEU A 4 -9.39 -18.40 5.58
CA LEU A 4 -8.70 -17.62 6.61
C LEU A 4 -8.03 -16.41 5.96
N GLN A 5 -8.01 -15.29 6.68
CA GLN A 5 -7.26 -14.12 6.24
C GLN A 5 -5.76 -14.43 6.12
N GLN A 6 -5.10 -13.75 5.18
CA GLN A 6 -3.69 -13.96 4.89
C GLN A 6 -2.94 -12.63 4.93
N THR A 7 -1.67 -12.70 5.34
CA THR A 7 -0.73 -11.59 5.30
C THR A 7 0.64 -12.10 4.89
N VAL A 8 1.57 -11.20 4.56
CA VAL A 8 2.95 -11.61 4.24
C VAL A 8 3.63 -12.15 5.49
N ALA A 9 4.41 -13.23 5.35
CA ALA A 9 5.07 -13.87 6.49
C ALA A 9 6.19 -13.00 7.10
N LYS A 10 6.80 -12.14 6.29
CA LYS A 10 7.87 -11.21 6.69
C LYS A 10 7.86 -9.99 5.80
N GLU A 11 8.56 -8.95 6.24
CA GLU A 11 8.78 -7.74 5.44
C GLU A 11 9.53 -8.06 4.14
N VAL A 12 9.09 -7.48 3.02
CA VAL A 12 9.73 -7.59 1.71
C VAL A 12 9.64 -6.26 0.97
N SER A 13 10.72 -5.89 0.29
CA SER A 13 10.83 -4.62 -0.44
C SER A 13 11.16 -4.83 -1.91
N TYR A 14 10.60 -3.98 -2.76
CA TYR A 14 10.89 -3.91 -4.19
C TYR A 14 11.16 -2.45 -4.58
N SER A 15 12.14 -2.24 -5.45
CA SER A 15 12.47 -0.92 -5.99
C SER A 15 12.24 -0.91 -7.50
N GLY A 16 11.77 0.20 -8.04
CA GLY A 16 11.49 0.34 -9.47
C GLY A 16 11.16 1.78 -9.87
N ILE A 17 10.70 1.96 -11.11
CA ILE A 17 10.31 3.26 -11.66
C ILE A 17 8.79 3.35 -11.71
N GLY A 18 8.22 4.45 -11.19
CA GLY A 18 6.79 4.71 -11.27
C GLY A 18 6.34 4.97 -12.71
N LEU A 19 5.34 4.24 -13.20
CA LEU A 19 4.91 4.27 -14.61
C LEU A 19 4.53 5.69 -15.08
N HIS A 20 3.73 6.41 -14.30
CA HIS A 20 3.21 7.73 -14.69
C HIS A 20 4.13 8.89 -14.31
N THR A 21 4.91 8.75 -13.23
CA THR A 21 5.75 9.84 -12.70
C THR A 21 7.20 9.76 -13.15
N GLY A 22 7.68 8.58 -13.56
CA GLY A 22 9.09 8.34 -13.86
C GLY A 22 10.01 8.29 -12.62
N ASN A 23 9.45 8.41 -11.41
CA ASN A 23 10.25 8.50 -10.19
C ASN A 23 10.75 7.12 -9.72
N THR A 24 12.02 7.04 -9.33
CA THR A 24 12.55 5.90 -8.58
C THR A 24 11.84 5.79 -7.24
N THR A 25 11.19 4.65 -7.01
CA THR A 25 10.33 4.40 -5.85
C THR A 25 10.70 3.05 -5.24
N GLN A 26 10.54 2.93 -3.92
CA GLN A 26 10.57 1.66 -3.20
C GLN A 26 9.22 1.40 -2.54
N VAL A 27 8.72 0.16 -2.68
CA VAL A 27 7.52 -0.33 -1.97
C VAL A 27 7.95 -1.42 -1.02
N THR A 28 7.50 -1.31 0.24
CA THR A 28 7.74 -2.31 1.28
C THR A 28 6.42 -2.87 1.78
N PHE A 29 6.25 -4.18 1.65
CA PHE A 29 5.11 -4.92 2.19
C PHE A 29 5.45 -5.39 3.61
N LYS A 30 4.57 -5.12 4.57
CA LYS A 30 4.74 -5.51 5.97
C LYS A 30 3.60 -6.44 6.41
N PRO A 31 3.86 -7.41 7.32
CA PRO A 31 2.80 -8.19 7.94
C PRO A 31 1.79 -7.28 8.65
N ALA A 32 0.53 -7.68 8.66
CA ALA A 32 -0.55 -6.96 9.31
C ALA A 32 -1.45 -7.91 10.12
N PRO A 33 -2.01 -7.47 11.25
CA PRO A 33 -2.99 -8.24 12.01
C PRO A 33 -4.27 -8.52 11.20
N PRO A 34 -5.09 -9.49 11.65
CA PRO A 34 -6.42 -9.71 11.08
C PRO A 34 -7.26 -8.44 11.05
N ASP A 35 -8.16 -8.37 10.07
CA ASP A 35 -9.12 -7.28 9.83
C ASP A 35 -8.49 -5.91 9.54
N HIS A 36 -7.16 -5.84 9.35
CA HIS A 36 -6.48 -4.59 9.00
C HIS A 36 -6.82 -4.13 7.56
N GLY A 37 -7.08 -5.06 6.64
CA GLY A 37 -7.18 -4.77 5.21
C GLY A 37 -5.85 -4.29 4.62
N TYR A 38 -5.90 -3.52 3.53
CA TYR A 38 -4.72 -2.94 2.89
C TYR A 38 -4.63 -1.44 3.16
N VAL A 39 -3.44 -0.94 3.50
CA VAL A 39 -3.20 0.49 3.74
C VAL A 39 -1.90 0.90 3.06
N PHE A 40 -1.98 1.89 2.17
CA PHE A 40 -0.81 2.54 1.61
C PHE A 40 -0.29 3.58 2.60
N VAL A 41 1.04 3.70 2.71
CA VAL A 41 1.70 4.66 3.60
C VAL A 41 2.76 5.39 2.80
N ARG A 42 2.66 6.73 2.72
CA ARG A 42 3.67 7.58 2.09
C ARG A 42 4.76 7.92 3.10
N THR A 43 5.72 7.02 3.25
CA THR A 43 6.81 7.12 4.23
C THR A 43 7.79 8.28 3.95
N ASP A 44 7.78 8.79 2.73
CA ASP A 44 8.59 9.92 2.26
C ASP A 44 8.05 11.30 2.71
N LEU A 45 6.82 11.36 3.22
CA LEU A 45 6.20 12.62 3.67
C LEU A 45 6.22 12.76 5.20
N PRO A 46 6.33 13.99 5.73
CA PRO A 46 6.15 14.25 7.16
C PRO A 46 4.81 13.71 7.68
N GLY A 47 4.82 13.07 8.84
CA GLY A 47 3.62 12.44 9.42
C GLY A 47 3.21 11.12 8.77
N GLN A 48 3.89 10.67 7.71
CA GLN A 48 3.67 9.39 7.04
C GLN A 48 2.19 9.08 6.78
N PRO A 49 1.50 9.91 5.96
CA PRO A 49 0.06 9.79 5.77
C PRO A 49 -0.31 8.40 5.25
N ARG A 50 -1.48 7.94 5.71
CA ARG A 50 -1.98 6.58 5.50
C ARG A 50 -3.30 6.64 4.75
N VAL A 51 -3.44 5.82 3.70
CA VAL A 51 -4.65 5.73 2.90
C VAL A 51 -5.13 4.29 2.91
N ALA A 52 -6.29 4.05 3.51
CA ALA A 52 -6.92 2.73 3.48
C ALA A 52 -7.43 2.43 2.06
N VAL A 53 -7.26 1.19 1.61
CA VAL A 53 -7.82 0.73 0.35
C VAL A 53 -9.32 0.51 0.55
N ASP A 54 -10.08 1.56 0.24
CA ASP A 54 -11.52 1.64 0.37
C ASP A 54 -12.08 2.42 -0.84
N PRO A 55 -13.25 2.04 -1.40
CA PRO A 55 -13.87 2.77 -2.51
C PRO A 55 -14.03 4.28 -2.26
N ASP A 56 -14.29 4.69 -1.02
CA ASP A 56 -14.48 6.11 -0.67
C ASP A 56 -13.17 6.93 -0.77
N ASN A 57 -12.01 6.26 -0.80
CA ASN A 57 -10.70 6.89 -0.94
C ASN A 57 -10.19 6.90 -2.40
N VAL A 58 -10.99 6.47 -3.37
CA VAL A 58 -10.63 6.47 -4.79
C VAL A 58 -10.87 7.85 -5.39
N ILE A 59 -9.83 8.43 -5.98
CA ILE A 59 -9.92 9.63 -6.80
C ILE A 59 -9.59 9.23 -8.23
N ILE A 60 -10.54 9.47 -9.14
CA ILE A 60 -10.34 9.30 -10.57
C ILE A 60 -10.03 10.69 -11.11
N GLU A 61 -8.80 10.91 -11.55
CA GLU A 61 -8.48 12.09 -12.35
C GLU A 61 -8.93 11.83 -13.79
N ASP A 62 -9.74 12.73 -14.35
CA ASP A 62 -10.09 12.69 -15.77
C ASP A 62 -8.81 12.89 -16.59
N ALA A 63 -8.49 11.90 -17.43
CA ALA A 63 -7.37 11.95 -18.36
C ALA A 63 -7.63 12.90 -19.55
#